data_AF-A0A7X5VUS2-F1
#
_entry.id   AF-A0A7X5VUS2-F1
#
_cell.length_a   1.000
_cell.length_b   1.000
_cell.length_c   1.000
_cell.angle_alpha   90.00
_cell.angle_beta   90.00
_cell.angle_gamma   90.00
#
_symmetry.space_group_name_H-M   'P 1'
#
loop_
_entity.id
_entity.type
_entity.pdbx_description
1 polymer ?
#
loop_
_entity_poly.entity_id
_entity_poly.type
_entity_poly.pdbx_seq_one_letter_code
_entity_poly.pdbx_strand_id
1 'polypeptide(L)' 'MMSGFEVIHYAVSLGHHRSLMYLLRTEDLAETSYGLQGDALEHYRAIAGDGLFRFSVGLEDPE' A
#
# COMPACT_ATOMS: atom_id res chain seq x y z
N MET A 1 23.80 5.15 -4.77
CA MET A 1 22.82 5.00 -3.67
C MET A 1 21.67 5.91 -4.03
N MET A 2 20.45 5.38 -4.18
CA MET A 2 19.28 6.23 -4.47
C MET A 2 19.04 7.15 -3.26
N SER A 3 18.98 8.46 -3.49
CA SER A 3 18.71 9.47 -2.45
C SER A 3 17.20 9.63 -2.24
N GLY A 4 16.75 9.76 -0.99
CA GLY A 4 15.35 10.07 -0.66
C GLY A 4 14.46 8.86 -0.32
N PHE A 5 15.04 7.69 -0.08
CA PHE A 5 14.31 6.55 0.48
C PHE A 5 14.64 6.36 1.96
N GLU A 6 13.64 5.92 2.73
CA GLU A 6 13.79 5.57 4.15
C GLU A 6 13.67 4.05 4.35
N VAL A 7 14.40 3.53 5.34
CA VAL A 7 14.33 2.12 5.72
C VAL A 7 13.20 1.93 6.72
N ILE A 8 12.29 1.01 6.43
CA ILE A 8 11.26 0.56 7.37
C ILE A 8 11.70 -0.74 8.06
N HIS A 9 11.45 -0.83 9.37
CA HIS A 9 11.65 -2.05 10.15
C HIS A 9 10.30 -2.59 10.61
N TYR A 10 10.07 -3.89 10.50
CA TYR A 10 8.87 -4.58 10.97
C TYR A 10 9.22 -5.94 11.56
N ALA A 11 8.35 -6.48 12.41
CA ALA A 11 8.48 -7.81 13.00
C ALA A 11 7.35 -8.72 12.51
N VAL A 12 7.63 -10.03 12.41
CA VAL A 12 6.63 -11.06 12.07
C VAL A 12 6.21 -11.81 13.32
N SER A 13 4.92 -12.15 13.43
CA SER A 13 4.45 -13.08 14.46
C SER A 13 4.88 -14.50 14.08
N LEU A 14 5.44 -15.26 15.02
CA LEU A 14 5.77 -16.70 14.92
C LEU A 14 6.70 -17.14 13.77
N GLY A 15 7.46 -16.23 13.17
CA GLY A 15 8.54 -16.57 12.22
C GLY A 15 8.10 -16.80 10.77
N HIS A 16 6.84 -16.53 10.41
CA HIS A 16 6.40 -16.59 9.02
C HIS A 16 6.71 -15.29 8.26
N HIS A 17 7.90 -15.22 7.66
CA HIS A 17 8.29 -14.12 6.76
C HIS A 17 7.60 -14.21 5.40
N ARG A 18 6.31 -13.91 5.36
CA ARG A 18 5.59 -13.64 4.11
C ARG A 18 5.05 -12.23 4.16
N SER A 19 5.82 -11.31 3.58
CA SER A 19 5.35 -9.96 3.33
C SER A 19 5.05 -9.80 1.85
N LEU A 20 3.93 -9.15 1.56
CA LEU A 20 3.55 -8.82 0.21
C LEU A 20 3.68 -7.32 0.03
N MET A 21 4.36 -6.91 -1.04
CA MET A 21 4.45 -5.51 -1.44
C MET A 21 3.81 -5.36 -2.81
N TYR A 22 2.81 -4.49 -2.90
CA TYR A 22 2.13 -4.20 -4.16
C TYR A 22 2.18 -2.70 -4.42
N LEU A 23 2.49 -2.32 -5.66
CA LEU A 23 2.21 -0.98 -6.14
C LEU A 23 0.71 -0.90 -6.45
N LEU A 24 0.01 0.00 -5.78
CA LEU A 24 -1.36 0.36 -6.06
C LEU A 24 -1.35 1.68 -6.80
N ARG A 25 -1.48 1.65 -8.14
CA ARG A 25 -1.55 2.88 -8.92
C ARG A 25 -2.92 3.53 -8.74
N THR A 26 -2.94 4.84 -8.59
CA THR A 26 -4.19 5.60 -8.44
C THR A 26 -5.11 5.42 -9.63
N GLU A 27 -4.57 5.34 -10.86
CA GLU A 27 -5.35 5.07 -12.06
C GLU A 27 -6.01 3.68 -12.03
N ASP A 28 -5.27 2.64 -11.65
CA ASP A 28 -5.81 1.28 -11.55
C ASP A 28 -6.94 1.23 -10.53
N LEU A 29 -6.78 1.88 -9.38
CA LEU A 29 -7.80 1.91 -8.34
C LEU A 29 -9.05 2.71 -8.77
N ALA A 30 -8.86 3.79 -9.53
CA ALA A 30 -9.95 4.59 -10.06
C ALA A 30 -10.77 3.82 -11.11
N GLU A 31 -10.11 3.06 -11.97
CA GLU A 31 -10.74 2.31 -13.06
C GLU A 31 -11.31 0.96 -12.63
N THR A 32 -10.77 0.34 -11.58
CA THR A 32 -11.14 -1.02 -11.16
C THR A 32 -12.11 -1.02 -9.98
N SER A 33 -11.81 -1.76 -8.91
CA SER A 33 -12.75 -2.18 -7.87
C SER A 33 -13.38 -1.05 -7.07
N TYR A 34 -12.77 0.14 -7.04
CA TYR A 34 -13.26 1.26 -6.25
C TYR A 34 -14.02 2.31 -7.07
N GLY A 35 -13.88 2.32 -8.39
CA GLY A 35 -14.63 3.23 -9.28
C GLY A 35 -14.52 4.70 -8.87
N LEU A 36 -13.34 5.14 -8.41
CA LEU A 36 -13.15 6.50 -7.86
C LEU A 36 -13.33 7.54 -8.98
N GLN A 37 -14.25 8.50 -8.77
CA GLN A 37 -14.57 9.55 -9.73
C GLN A 37 -14.84 10.88 -9.03
N GLY A 38 -14.74 11.99 -9.79
CA GLY A 38 -15.00 13.35 -9.30
C GLY A 38 -14.19 13.68 -8.05
N ASP A 39 -14.84 14.32 -7.08
CA ASP A 39 -14.24 14.77 -5.83
C ASP A 39 -13.54 13.64 -5.05
N ALA A 40 -14.02 12.41 -5.14
CA ALA A 40 -13.40 11.26 -4.46
C ALA A 40 -12.04 10.91 -5.06
N LEU A 41 -11.90 10.99 -6.39
CA LEU A 41 -10.63 10.77 -7.07
C LEU A 41 -9.65 11.92 -6.82
N GLU A 42 -10.14 13.16 -6.80
CA GLU A 42 -9.31 14.32 -6.47
C GLU A 42 -8.77 14.23 -5.05
N HIS A 43 -9.63 13.89 -4.09
CA HIS A 43 -9.24 13.68 -2.70
C HIS A 43 -8.24 12.53 -2.56
N TYR A 44 -8.47 11.42 -3.27
CA TYR A 44 -7.54 10.30 -3.26
C TYR A 44 -6.16 10.69 -3.81
N ARG A 45 -6.10 11.42 -4.94
CA ARG A 45 -4.85 11.93 -5.51
C ARG A 45 -4.12 12.90 -4.59
N ALA A 46 -4.85 13.73 -3.84
CA ALA A 46 -4.23 14.66 -2.88
C ALA A 46 -3.46 13.92 -1.77
N ILE A 47 -3.86 12.70 -1.42
CA ILE A 47 -3.22 11.88 -0.38
C ILE A 47 -2.21 10.91 -0.99
N ALA A 48 -2.59 10.21 -2.04
CA ALA A 48 -1.86 9.07 -2.61
C ALA A 48 -0.99 9.43 -3.82
N GLY A 49 -1.15 10.64 -4.39
CA GLY A 49 -0.51 11.01 -5.64
C GLY A 49 -0.85 10.02 -6.76
N ASP A 50 0.18 9.56 -7.46
CA ASP A 50 0.05 8.59 -8.57
C ASP A 50 -0.09 7.15 -8.08
N GLY A 51 0.12 6.89 -6.78
CA GLY A 51 -0.05 5.58 -6.20
C GLY A 51 0.70 5.37 -4.91
N LEU A 52 0.44 4.22 -4.28
CA LEU A 52 0.96 3.84 -2.98
C LEU A 52 1.65 2.49 -3.06
N PHE A 53 2.67 2.27 -2.25
CA PHE A 53 3.10 0.91 -1.93
C PHE A 53 2.26 0.37 -0.76
N ARG A 54 1.48 -0.68 -1.01
CA ARG A 54 0.84 -1.44 0.06
C ARG A 54 1.81 -2.47 0.57
N PHE A 55 2.23 -2.29 1.81
CA PHE A 55 3.00 -3.28 2.56
C PHE A 55 2.06 -4.09 3.46
N SER A 56 1.93 -5.39 3.20
CA SER A 56 1.08 -6.28 3.98
C SER A 56 1.93 -7.18 4.87
N VAL A 57 1.61 -7.19 6.16
CA VAL A 57 2.19 -8.08 7.17
C VAL A 57 1.11 -9.03 7.66
N GLY A 58 1.41 -10.32 7.65
CA GLY A 58 0.53 -11.32 8.26
C GLY A 58 0.56 -11.18 9.78
N LEU A 59 -0.61 -10.95 10.36
CA LEU A 59 -0.81 -11.10 11.80
C LEU A 59 -1.45 -12.47 11.98
N GLU A 60 -0.73 -13.39 12.61
CA GLU A 60 -1.29 -14.67 13.01
C GLU A 60 -2.00 -14.47 14.36
N ASP A 61 -3.23 -14.95 14.45
CA ASP A 61 -3.93 -15.10 15.72
C ASP A 61 -3.25 -16.23 16.50
N PRO A 62 -2.74 -16.00 17.73
CA PRO A 62 -2.12 -17.05 18.51
C PRO A 62 -3.11 -18.07 19.11
N GLU A 63 -4.42 -17.88 18.95
CA GLU A 63 -5.48 -18.82 19.42
C GLU A 63 -5.65 -20.08 18.55
#